data_AF-A0A7Y2L5I8-F1
#
_entry.id   AF-A0A7Y2L5I8-F1
#
_cell.length_a   1.000
_cell.length_b   1.000
_cell.length_c   1.000
_cell.angle_alpha   90.00
_cell.angle_beta   90.00
_cell.angle_gamma   90.00
#
_symmetry.space_group_name_H-M   'P 1'
#
loop_
_entity.id
_entity.type
_entity.pdbx_description
1 polymer ?
#
loop_
_entity_poly.entity_id
_entity_poly.type
_entity_poly.pdbx_seq_one_letter_code
_entity_poly.pdbx_strand_id
1 'polypeptide(L)' 'RFAEQLGGRSAQELVAYCGSGVTACHNLFALGLAGYPLGKLYAGSWSEWINDPERGIATGD' A
#
# COMPACT_ATOMS: atom_id res chain seq x y z
N ARG A 1 -2.51 -16.42 4.70
CA ARG A 1 -3.20 -15.29 5.39
C ARG A 1 -2.57 -13.91 5.13
N PHE A 2 -1.33 -13.60 5.57
CA PHE A 2 -0.61 -12.38 5.11
C PHE A 2 0.53 -12.68 4.13
N ALA A 3 1.28 -13.77 4.35
CA ALA A 3 2.32 -14.22 3.42
C ALA A 3 1.83 -14.41 1.97
N GLU A 4 0.60 -14.90 1.79
CA GLU A 4 -0.02 -15.02 0.46
C GLU A 4 -0.26 -13.66 -0.20
N GLN A 5 -0.66 -12.65 0.58
CA GLN A 5 -0.90 -11.29 0.09
C GLN A 5 0.40 -10.58 -0.35
N LEU A 6 1.55 -11.01 0.20
CA LEU A 6 2.86 -10.50 -0.22
C LEU A 6 3.31 -11.07 -1.58
N GLY A 7 2.68 -12.16 -2.05
CA GLY A 7 3.00 -12.74 -3.36
C GLY A 7 4.46 -13.20 -3.47
N GLY A 8 5.04 -13.72 -2.38
CA GLY A 8 6.44 -14.16 -2.33
C GLY A 8 7.47 -13.04 -2.19
N ARG A 9 7.05 -11.76 -2.13
CA ARG A 9 7.95 -10.62 -1.89
C ARG A 9 8.23 -10.41 -0.41
N SER A 10 9.33 -9.72 -0.13
CA SER A 10 9.68 -9.37 1.24
C SER A 10 8.70 -8.36 1.82
N ALA A 11 8.32 -8.54 3.09
CA ALA A 11 7.56 -7.55 3.84
C ALA A 11 8.34 -6.22 4.04
N GLN A 12 9.67 -6.23 3.93
CA GLN A 12 10.48 -5.01 3.98
C GLN A 12 10.31 -4.13 2.72
N GLU A 13 9.88 -4.71 1.61
CA GLU A 13 9.63 -4.00 0.34
C GLU A 13 8.19 -3.50 0.22
N LEU A 14 7.33 -3.82 1.20
CA LEU A 14 5.93 -3.45 1.17
C LEU A 14 5.74 -1.93 1.30
N VAL A 15 4.96 -1.38 0.38
CA VAL A 15 4.43 -0.02 0.43
C VAL A 15 2.91 -0.08 0.38
N ALA A 16 2.25 0.40 1.42
CA ALA A 16 0.78 0.47 1.48
C ALA A 16 0.29 1.82 0.93
N TYR A 17 -0.84 1.81 0.23
CA TYR A 17 -1.53 3.00 -0.26
C TYR A 17 -3.04 2.74 -0.34
N CYS A 18 -3.84 3.81 -0.44
CA CYS A 18 -5.28 3.70 -0.72
C CYS A 18 -5.75 4.92 -1.54
N GLY A 19 -6.92 5.49 -1.24
CA GLY A 19 -7.37 6.77 -1.78
C GLY A 19 -6.52 7.94 -1.26
N SER A 20 -6.48 8.10 0.06
CA SER A 20 -5.89 9.25 0.77
C SER A 20 -4.86 8.86 1.85
N GLY A 21 -4.37 7.61 1.82
CA GLY A 21 -3.42 7.06 2.80
C GLY A 21 -4.06 6.59 4.12
N VAL A 22 -5.24 7.09 4.51
CA VAL A 22 -5.85 6.80 5.82
C VAL A 22 -6.17 5.32 6.02
N THR A 23 -6.85 4.69 5.06
CA THR A 23 -7.22 3.27 5.18
C THR A 23 -5.99 2.36 5.16
N ALA A 24 -4.95 2.72 4.40
CA ALA A 24 -3.71 1.95 4.31
C ALA A 24 -2.97 1.81 5.66
N CYS A 25 -3.11 2.78 6.56
CA CYS A 25 -2.57 2.70 7.92
C CYS A 25 -3.08 1.46 8.69
N HIS A 26 -4.34 1.06 8.47
CA HIS A 26 -4.91 -0.11 9.13
C HIS A 26 -4.24 -1.41 8.67
N ASN A 27 -3.85 -1.50 7.40
CA ASN A 27 -3.14 -2.67 6.86
C ASN A 27 -1.73 -2.76 7.47
N LEU A 28 -1.02 -1.62 7.58
CA LEU A 28 0.29 -1.58 8.23
C LEU A 28 0.21 -1.95 9.72
N PHE A 29 -0.82 -1.47 10.41
CA PHE A 29 -1.07 -1.83 11.80
C PHE A 29 -1.35 -3.33 11.97
N ALA A 30 -2.20 -3.91 11.12
CA ALA A 30 -2.50 -5.33 11.14
C ALA A 30 -1.26 -6.20 10.83
N LEU A 31 -0.41 -5.78 9.90
CA LEU A 31 0.87 -6.44 9.62
C LEU A 31 1.81 -6.40 10.84
N GLY A 32 1.90 -5.25 11.52
CA GLY A 32 2.66 -5.11 12.75
C GLY A 32 2.15 -6.04 13.86
N LEU A 33 0.83 -6.13 14.06
CA LEU A 33 0.23 -7.08 15.00
C LEU A 33 0.51 -8.55 14.64
N ALA A 34 0.66 -8.85 13.34
CA ALA A 34 1.01 -10.17 12.85
C ALA A 34 2.53 -10.48 12.92
N GLY A 35 3.34 -9.58 13.51
CA GLY A 35 4.79 -9.78 13.69
C GLY A 35 5.65 -9.46 12.46
N TYR A 36 5.07 -8.85 11.42
CA TYR A 36 5.83 -8.38 10.27
C TYR A 36 6.53 -7.05 10.59
N PRO A 37 7.65 -6.73 9.91
CA PRO A 37 8.23 -5.39 9.99
C PRO A 37 7.20 -4.33 9.60
N LEU A 38 7.32 -3.14 10.19
CA LEU A 38 6.50 -2.01 9.79
C LEU A 38 6.83 -1.62 8.34
N GLY A 39 5.88 -1.85 7.44
CA GLY A 39 5.98 -1.44 6.03
C GLY A 39 5.92 0.07 5.84
N LYS A 40 6.19 0.53 4.63
CA LYS A 40 6.15 1.96 4.29
C LYS A 40 4.73 2.37 3.88
N LEU A 41 4.39 3.63 4.12
CA LEU A 41 3.15 4.25 3.65
C LEU A 41 3.45 5.20 2.51
N TYR A 42 2.78 5.04 1.37
CA TYR A 42 2.67 6.10 0.38
C TYR A 42 1.51 7.02 0.77
N ALA A 43 1.83 8.07 1.55
CA ALA A 43 0.83 8.92 2.20
C ALA A 43 -0.06 9.66 1.20
N GLY A 44 0.53 10.20 0.12
CA GLY A 44 -0.23 10.89 -0.93
C GLY A 44 -1.21 9.98 -1.67
N SER A 45 -0.87 8.70 -1.79
CA SER A 45 -1.79 7.66 -2.26
C SER A 45 -2.39 8.01 -3.64
N TRP A 46 -3.58 7.50 -3.96
CA TRP A 46 -4.25 7.80 -5.22
C TRP A 46 -4.47 9.30 -5.43
N SER A 47 -4.88 10.04 -4.40
CA SER A 47 -5.13 11.49 -4.50
C SER A 47 -3.91 12.28 -4.92
N GLU A 48 -2.70 11.90 -4.51
CA GLU A 48 -1.46 12.50 -5.01
C GLU A 48 -1.11 11.98 -6.41
N TRP A 49 -1.27 10.68 -6.65
CA TRP A 49 -0.93 10.05 -7.93
C TRP A 49 -1.65 10.72 -9.11
N ILE A 50 -2.95 10.99 -8.98
CA ILE A 50 -3.76 11.56 -10.06
C ILE A 50 -3.55 13.06 -10.30
N ASN A 51 -2.80 13.76 -9.44
CA ASN A 51 -2.53 15.19 -9.65
C ASN A 51 -1.55 15.44 -10.80
N ASP A 52 -0.85 14.38 -11.24
CA ASP A 52 0.10 14.43 -12.34
C ASP A 52 -0.50 13.67 -13.54
N PRO A 53 -0.96 14.38 -14.59
CA PRO A 53 -1.60 13.78 -15.75
C PRO A 53 -0.62 12.95 -16.60
N GLU A 54 0.70 13.07 -16.41
CA GLU A 54 1.68 12.25 -17.13
C GLU A 54 1.82 10.84 -16.53
N ARG A 55 1.31 10.60 -15.31
CA ARG A 55 1.38 9.27 -14.67
C ARG A 55 0.34 8.32 -15.27
N GLY A 56 0.79 7.08 -15.52
CA GLY A 56 -0.08 6.02 -15.99
C GLY A 56 -1.22 5.71 -15.02
N ILE A 57 -2.42 5.55 -15.55
CA ILE A 57 -3.62 5.15 -14.82
C ILE A 57 -4.22 3.93 -15.51
N ALA A 58 -4.43 2.86 -14.76
CA ALA A 58 -5.21 1.72 -15.22
C ALA A 58 -6.69 1.96 -14.90
N THR A 59 -7.57 1.67 -15.87
CA THR A 59 -9.02 1.64 -15.71
C THR A 59 -9.51 0.19 -15.85
N GLY A 60 -10.67 -0.13 -15.29
CA GLY A 60 -11.29 -1.45 -15.47
C GLY A 60 -11.95 -1.61 -16.84
N ASP A 61 -12.38 -2.84 -17.13
CA ASP A 61 -13.31 -3.17 -18.23
C ASP A 61 -14.72 -2.65 -17.95
#